data_AF-A0A6L7LBB3-F1
#
_entry.id   AF-A0A6L7LBB3-F1
#
_cell.length_a   1.000
_cell.length_b   1.000
_cell.length_c   1.000
_cell.angle_alpha   90.00
_cell.angle_beta   90.00
_cell.angle_gamma   90.00
#
_symmetry.space_group_name_H-M   'P 1'
#
loop_
_entity.id
_entity.type
_entity.pdbx_description
1 polymer ?
#
loop_
_entity_poly.entity_id
_entity_poly.type
_entity_poly.pdbx_seq_one_letter_code
_entity_poly.pdbx_strand_id
1 'polypeptide(L)'
;GDSRYRDLLLSIAGRFRGNESGQPPPPCDPDYRTEDMFFAGAILGRAYALTGDISYLDIQTAFLLEADIQVESGLFKHCRSVPYHWGRGNGFAALGYAETLTYLPDDYPDRDNLISIHRRHLDALIAHRRPSGMFSQLLDLPGTYQELTSVCMVGYAVARGLRMGWLEESYREFVESLWNAASERIGPDSEVVDGCTGTGAVNDQRFYIDRAAEYGRDDRTGNLALWFAVEMERLSRGV
;
A
#
# COMPACT_ATOMS: atom_id res chain seq x y z
N GLY A 1 12.79 -3.78 -23.79
CA GLY A 1 13.19 -4.18 -25.15
C GLY A 1 12.27 -3.61 -26.20
N ASP A 2 10.95 -3.65 -25.99
CA ASP A 2 9.96 -3.03 -26.89
C ASP A 2 9.59 -1.61 -26.39
N SER A 3 9.72 -0.60 -27.27
CA SER A 3 9.47 0.80 -26.92
C SER A 3 8.00 1.09 -26.68
N ARG A 4 7.07 0.31 -27.24
CA ARG A 4 5.62 0.56 -27.10
C ARG A 4 5.17 0.56 -25.63
N TYR A 5 5.72 -0.34 -24.81
CA TYR A 5 5.38 -0.40 -23.38
C TYR A 5 6.00 0.75 -22.58
N ARG A 6 7.21 1.17 -22.96
CA ARG A 6 7.82 2.38 -22.40
C ARG A 6 6.96 3.60 -22.73
N ASP A 7 6.61 3.77 -24.00
CA ASP A 7 5.85 4.94 -24.48
C ASP A 7 4.44 4.97 -23.86
N LEU A 8 3.80 3.82 -23.68
CA LEU A 8 2.54 3.71 -22.96
C LEU A 8 2.67 4.15 -21.49
N LEU A 9 3.69 3.65 -20.78
CA LEU A 9 3.92 4.03 -19.38
C LEU A 9 4.16 5.53 -19.25
N LEU A 10 4.98 6.12 -20.13
CA LEU A 10 5.25 7.56 -20.13
C LEU A 10 4.02 8.38 -20.52
N SER A 11 3.17 7.87 -21.42
CA SER A 11 1.89 8.51 -21.76
C SER A 11 0.93 8.54 -20.57
N ILE A 12 0.89 7.48 -19.77
CA ILE A 12 0.09 7.42 -18.54
C ILE A 12 0.68 8.35 -17.48
N ALA A 13 2.00 8.29 -17.24
CA ALA A 13 2.70 9.14 -16.28
C ALA A 13 2.54 10.64 -16.60
N GLY A 14 2.52 11.01 -17.88
CA GLY A 14 2.27 12.37 -18.32
C GLY A 14 0.89 12.93 -17.95
N ARG A 15 -0.07 12.09 -17.54
CA ARG A 15 -1.39 12.53 -17.07
C ARG A 15 -1.38 13.11 -15.66
N PHE A 16 -0.38 12.73 -14.84
CA PHE A 16 -0.17 13.20 -13.46
C PHE A 16 0.33 14.64 -13.35
N ARG A 17 0.28 15.42 -14.44
CA ARG A 17 0.75 16.80 -14.50
C ARG A 17 -0.43 17.75 -14.63
N GLY A 18 -0.41 18.88 -13.90
CA GLY A 18 -1.30 20.03 -14.15
C GLY A 18 -2.29 20.39 -13.05
N ASN A 19 -1.86 20.51 -11.80
CA ASN A 19 -2.69 20.98 -10.69
C ASN A 19 -2.23 22.33 -10.12
N GLU A 20 -3.17 23.05 -9.53
CA GLU A 20 -2.90 24.16 -8.60
C GLU A 20 -2.43 23.57 -7.25
N SER A 21 -1.61 24.30 -6.50
CA SER A 21 -1.13 23.86 -5.18
C SER A 21 -2.30 23.45 -4.26
N GLY A 22 -2.20 22.29 -3.59
CA GLY A 22 -3.19 21.78 -2.64
C GLY A 22 -4.27 20.85 -3.23
N GLN A 23 -4.24 20.58 -4.53
CA GLN A 23 -5.08 19.56 -5.17
C GLN A 23 -4.23 18.36 -5.59
N PRO A 24 -4.73 17.12 -5.50
CA PRO A 24 -3.95 15.96 -5.94
C PRO A 24 -3.80 15.97 -7.47
N PRO A 25 -2.70 15.40 -8.01
CA PRO A 25 -2.48 15.38 -9.45
C PRO A 25 -3.53 14.49 -10.13
N PRO A 26 -4.24 14.96 -11.18
CA PRO A 26 -5.13 14.10 -11.96
C PRO A 26 -4.37 12.86 -12.46
N PRO A 27 -4.93 11.65 -12.51
CA PRO A 27 -6.33 11.31 -12.29
C PRO A 27 -6.65 10.92 -10.83
N CYS A 28 -5.80 11.26 -9.86
CA CYS A 28 -6.07 10.98 -8.45
C CYS A 28 -7.37 11.63 -7.99
N ASP A 29 -8.07 10.97 -7.07
CA ASP A 29 -9.31 11.44 -6.50
C ASP A 29 -9.05 12.70 -5.64
N PRO A 30 -9.86 13.77 -5.79
CA PRO A 30 -9.69 15.02 -5.04
C PRO A 30 -9.79 14.86 -3.52
N ASP A 31 -10.37 13.76 -3.04
CA ASP A 31 -10.52 13.45 -1.62
C ASP A 31 -9.31 12.70 -1.02
N TYR A 32 -8.25 12.48 -1.82
CA TYR A 32 -7.02 11.79 -1.42
C TYR A 32 -7.29 10.36 -0.92
N ARG A 33 -7.74 9.49 -1.83
CA ARG A 33 -7.94 8.08 -1.53
C ARG A 33 -6.61 7.36 -1.34
N THR A 34 -6.57 6.45 -0.37
CA THR A 34 -5.40 5.62 -0.10
C THR A 34 -4.96 4.80 -1.32
N GLU A 35 -5.88 4.38 -2.17
CA GLU A 35 -5.62 3.66 -3.41
C GLU A 35 -4.69 4.42 -4.35
N ASP A 36 -4.91 5.73 -4.48
CA ASP A 36 -4.15 6.58 -5.38
C ASP A 36 -2.70 6.76 -4.92
N MET A 37 -2.43 6.59 -3.62
CA MET A 37 -1.06 6.57 -3.10
C MET A 37 -0.24 5.47 -3.76
N PHE A 38 -0.84 4.29 -3.94
CA PHE A 38 -0.23 3.18 -4.65
C PHE A 38 -0.24 3.38 -6.16
N PHE A 39 -1.38 3.72 -6.76
CA PHE A 39 -1.48 3.82 -8.22
C PHE A 39 -0.55 4.88 -8.81
N ALA A 40 -0.49 6.06 -8.18
CA ALA A 40 0.41 7.13 -8.59
C ALA A 40 1.88 6.71 -8.38
N GLY A 41 2.23 6.19 -7.20
CA GLY A 41 3.59 5.76 -6.87
C GLY A 41 4.13 4.68 -7.83
N ALA A 42 3.28 3.70 -8.16
CA ALA A 42 3.63 2.63 -9.08
C ALA A 42 3.93 3.14 -10.51
N ILE A 43 3.20 4.15 -10.99
CA ILE A 43 3.43 4.70 -12.33
C ILE A 43 4.59 5.69 -12.33
N LEU A 44 4.58 6.66 -11.41
CA LEU A 44 5.51 7.78 -11.39
C LEU A 44 6.95 7.33 -11.08
N GLY A 45 7.11 6.42 -10.12
CA GLY A 45 8.43 5.86 -9.81
C GLY A 45 9.06 5.12 -10.99
N ARG A 46 8.26 4.33 -11.73
CA ARG A 46 8.72 3.66 -12.96
C ARG A 46 9.01 4.66 -14.08
N ALA A 47 8.24 5.74 -14.20
CA ALA A 47 8.50 6.80 -15.18
C ALA A 47 9.84 7.49 -14.90
N TYR A 48 10.12 7.80 -13.63
CA TYR A 48 11.43 8.28 -13.20
C TYR A 48 12.54 7.29 -13.56
N ALA A 49 12.41 6.01 -13.21
CA ALA A 49 13.42 5.00 -13.51
C ALA A 49 13.75 4.86 -15.01
N LEU A 50 12.78 5.18 -15.90
CA LEU A 50 12.96 5.13 -17.35
C LEU A 50 13.54 6.41 -17.96
N THR A 51 13.50 7.54 -17.26
CA THR A 51 13.78 8.87 -17.83
C THR A 51 14.81 9.68 -17.07
N GLY A 52 14.96 9.46 -15.77
CA GLY A 52 15.70 10.34 -14.85
C GLY A 52 15.00 11.67 -14.57
N ASP A 53 13.77 11.87 -15.03
CA ASP A 53 13.01 13.11 -14.82
C ASP A 53 12.46 13.15 -13.37
N ILE A 54 13.12 13.94 -12.52
CA ILE A 54 12.80 14.04 -11.09
C ILE A 54 11.39 14.57 -10.82
N SER A 55 10.78 15.28 -11.77
CA SER A 55 9.43 15.84 -11.61
C SER A 55 8.38 14.77 -11.31
N TYR A 56 8.58 13.53 -11.77
CA TYR A 56 7.68 12.42 -11.43
C TYR A 56 7.71 12.08 -9.93
N LEU A 57 8.89 12.14 -9.30
CA LEU A 57 9.03 11.92 -7.86
C LEU A 57 8.53 13.12 -7.06
N ASP A 58 8.72 14.35 -7.57
CA ASP A 58 8.20 15.56 -6.93
C ASP A 58 6.67 15.54 -6.85
N ILE A 59 6.00 15.13 -7.93
CA ILE A 59 4.53 14.99 -7.98
C ILE A 59 4.06 13.95 -6.94
N GLN A 60 4.71 12.79 -6.89
CA GLN A 60 4.32 11.72 -5.96
C GLN A 60 4.57 12.11 -4.50
N THR A 61 5.72 12.72 -4.22
CA THR A 61 6.10 13.19 -2.88
C THR A 61 5.10 14.23 -2.40
N ALA A 62 4.80 15.25 -3.21
CA ALA A 62 3.83 16.28 -2.88
C ALA A 62 2.45 15.66 -2.57
N PHE A 63 1.97 14.73 -3.40
CA PHE A 63 0.69 14.05 -3.18
C PHE A 63 0.64 13.32 -1.82
N LEU A 64 1.70 12.60 -1.44
CA LEU A 64 1.76 11.89 -0.15
C LEU A 64 1.83 12.84 1.05
N LEU A 65 2.60 13.93 0.95
CA LEU A 65 2.75 14.91 2.03
C LEU A 65 1.50 15.76 2.23
N GLU A 66 0.79 16.09 1.16
CA GLU A 66 -0.43 16.91 1.20
C GLU A 66 -1.68 16.11 1.59
N ALA A 67 -1.62 14.78 1.65
CA ALA A 67 -2.80 13.94 1.82
C ALA A 67 -3.61 14.26 3.08
N ASP A 68 -2.94 14.51 4.21
CA ASP A 68 -3.55 14.88 5.51
C ASP A 68 -4.66 13.91 5.97
N ILE A 69 -4.41 12.60 5.82
CA ILE A 69 -5.36 11.55 6.19
C ILE A 69 -4.81 10.51 7.16
N GLN A 70 -3.55 10.65 7.59
CA GLN A 70 -3.00 9.84 8.68
C GLN A 70 -3.37 10.47 10.02
N VAL A 71 -3.98 9.69 10.91
CA VAL A 71 -4.42 10.18 12.23
C VAL A 71 -3.32 10.00 13.29
N GLU A 72 -3.55 10.54 14.49
CA GLU A 72 -2.61 10.49 15.62
C GLU A 72 -2.15 9.07 15.97
N SER A 73 -3.04 8.07 15.86
CA SER A 73 -2.68 6.67 16.08
C SER A 73 -1.69 6.10 15.07
N GLY A 74 -1.44 6.81 13.96
CA GLY A 74 -0.60 6.40 12.85
C GLY A 74 -1.34 5.66 11.73
N LEU A 75 -2.60 5.29 11.93
CA LEU A 75 -3.46 4.71 10.88
C LEU A 75 -3.89 5.76 9.85
N PHE A 76 -4.23 5.32 8.65
CA PHE A 76 -4.82 6.16 7.62
C PHE A 76 -6.34 6.00 7.60
N LYS A 77 -7.04 7.13 7.47
CA LYS A 77 -8.43 7.16 6.99
C LYS A 77 -8.46 6.67 5.54
N HIS A 78 -9.62 6.21 5.05
CA HIS A 78 -9.77 5.82 3.65
C HIS A 78 -9.52 7.00 2.69
N CYS A 79 -10.04 8.17 3.05
CA CYS A 79 -9.82 9.45 2.37
C CYS A 79 -10.23 10.60 3.31
N ARG A 80 -10.09 11.86 2.90
CA ARG A 80 -10.34 13.02 3.77
C ARG A 80 -11.79 13.05 4.30
N SER A 81 -12.78 12.73 3.46
CA SER A 81 -14.20 12.75 3.86
C SER A 81 -14.70 11.47 4.54
N VAL A 82 -13.91 10.40 4.57
CA VAL A 82 -14.33 9.07 5.07
C VAL A 82 -13.41 8.58 6.19
N PRO A 83 -13.83 8.69 7.47
CA PRO A 83 -12.95 8.58 8.63
C PRO A 83 -12.68 7.13 9.08
N TYR A 84 -12.85 6.14 8.22
CA TYR A 84 -12.71 4.73 8.60
C TYR A 84 -11.32 4.19 8.30
N HIS A 85 -10.76 3.45 9.26
CA HIS A 85 -9.46 2.79 9.16
C HIS A 85 -9.59 1.42 8.48
N TRP A 86 -9.99 1.46 7.21
CA TRP A 86 -10.18 0.27 6.40
C TRP A 86 -8.86 -0.48 6.19
N GLY A 87 -8.85 -1.79 6.47
CA GLY A 87 -7.66 -2.64 6.41
C GLY A 87 -6.97 -2.60 5.05
N ARG A 88 -7.69 -2.86 3.95
CA ARG A 88 -7.09 -2.76 2.61
C ARG A 88 -6.75 -1.33 2.22
N GLY A 89 -7.51 -0.32 2.66
CA GLY A 89 -7.14 1.09 2.45
C GLY A 89 -5.77 1.40 3.06
N ASN A 90 -5.53 0.95 4.29
CA ASN A 90 -4.22 1.04 4.92
C ASN A 90 -3.17 0.18 4.20
N GLY A 91 -3.55 -0.97 3.63
CA GLY A 91 -2.69 -1.74 2.73
C GLY A 91 -2.25 -0.93 1.50
N PHE A 92 -3.16 -0.17 0.87
CA PHE A 92 -2.81 0.68 -0.27
C PHE A 92 -1.89 1.83 0.12
N ALA A 93 -2.11 2.46 1.27
CA ALA A 93 -1.17 3.43 1.82
C ALA A 93 0.22 2.79 1.98
N ALA A 94 0.32 1.61 2.61
CA ALA A 94 1.59 0.92 2.80
C ALA A 94 2.32 0.62 1.47
N LEU A 95 1.59 0.14 0.45
CA LEU A 95 2.14 -0.03 -0.89
C LEU A 95 2.59 1.28 -1.53
N GLY A 96 1.81 2.36 -1.37
CA GLY A 96 2.12 3.68 -1.92
C GLY A 96 3.42 4.25 -1.38
N TYR A 97 3.63 4.21 -0.07
CA TYR A 97 4.89 4.62 0.53
C TYR A 97 6.04 3.70 0.09
N ALA A 98 5.85 2.38 0.09
CA ALA A 98 6.89 1.44 -0.35
C ALA A 98 7.29 1.62 -1.81
N GLU A 99 6.33 1.78 -2.74
CA GLU A 99 6.62 2.06 -4.15
C GLU A 99 7.33 3.40 -4.31
N THR A 100 6.88 4.48 -3.65
CA THR A 100 7.58 5.78 -3.71
C THR A 100 9.03 5.68 -3.22
N LEU A 101 9.24 5.13 -2.02
CA LEU A 101 10.57 5.01 -1.40
C LEU A 101 11.54 4.16 -2.23
N THR A 102 11.03 3.22 -3.02
CA THR A 102 11.83 2.39 -3.95
C THR A 102 12.58 3.22 -5.00
N TYR A 103 12.02 4.36 -5.40
CA TYR A 103 12.56 5.17 -6.49
C TYR A 103 13.21 6.47 -6.02
N LEU A 104 13.05 6.85 -4.75
CA LEU A 104 13.64 8.07 -4.22
C LEU A 104 15.16 7.92 -4.05
N PRO A 105 15.97 8.83 -4.62
CA PRO A 105 17.39 8.93 -4.33
C PRO A 105 17.65 9.12 -2.84
N ASP A 106 18.76 8.58 -2.32
CA ASP A 106 19.09 8.65 -0.90
C ASP A 106 19.25 10.09 -0.39
N ASP A 107 19.65 11.03 -1.25
CA ASP A 107 19.81 12.46 -0.96
C ASP A 107 18.56 13.30 -1.29
N TYR A 108 17.43 12.66 -1.60
CA TYR A 108 16.20 13.38 -1.91
C TYR A 108 15.63 14.10 -0.67
N PRO A 109 15.32 15.42 -0.73
CA PRO A 109 15.05 16.25 0.45
C PRO A 109 13.99 15.73 1.43
N ASP A 110 12.89 15.15 0.93
CA ASP A 110 11.76 14.69 1.75
C ASP A 110 11.78 13.18 2.05
N ARG A 111 12.85 12.47 1.66
CA ARG A 111 12.92 11.00 1.84
C ARG A 111 12.78 10.59 3.30
N ASP A 112 13.50 11.23 4.21
CA ASP A 112 13.46 10.91 5.64
C ASP A 112 12.09 11.24 6.26
N ASN A 113 11.43 12.29 5.78
CA ASN A 113 10.08 12.65 6.22
C ASN A 113 9.08 11.54 5.82
N LEU A 114 9.13 11.08 4.57
CA LEU A 114 8.29 9.97 4.09
C LEU A 114 8.58 8.66 4.82
N ILE A 115 9.85 8.35 5.12
CA ILE A 115 10.22 7.19 5.95
C ILE A 115 9.61 7.31 7.35
N SER A 116 9.70 8.47 7.98
CA SER A 116 9.10 8.73 9.30
C SER A 116 7.58 8.53 9.32
N ILE A 117 6.89 9.04 8.29
CA ILE A 117 5.45 8.84 8.10
C ILE A 117 5.10 7.36 7.95
N HIS A 118 5.84 6.65 7.11
CA HIS A 118 5.60 5.23 6.84
C HIS A 118 5.92 4.36 8.05
N ARG A 119 7.00 4.62 8.80
CA ARG A 119 7.33 3.90 10.03
C ARG A 119 6.23 4.03 11.07
N ARG A 120 5.75 5.26 11.32
CA ARG A 120 4.62 5.51 12.23
C ARG A 120 3.36 4.76 11.81
N HIS A 121 3.14 4.59 10.51
CA HIS A 121 2.05 3.77 9.99
C HIS A 121 2.24 2.28 10.24
N LEU A 122 3.42 1.75 9.96
CA LEU A 122 3.73 0.34 10.21
C LEU A 122 3.69 0.00 11.70
N ASP A 123 4.14 0.90 12.57
CA ASP A 123 4.06 0.75 14.03
C ASP A 123 2.60 0.70 14.50
N ALA A 124 1.75 1.55 13.93
CA ALA A 124 0.31 1.51 14.18
C ALA A 124 -0.30 0.18 13.72
N LEU A 125 0.10 -0.34 12.56
CA LEU A 125 -0.35 -1.65 12.08
C LEU A 125 0.12 -2.79 12.99
N ILE A 126 1.36 -2.76 13.48
CA ILE A 126 1.85 -3.73 14.48
C ILE A 126 0.93 -3.75 15.71
N ALA A 127 0.53 -2.58 16.21
CA ALA A 127 -0.35 -2.47 17.38
C ALA A 127 -1.78 -3.00 17.13
N HIS A 128 -2.24 -3.02 15.87
CA HIS A 128 -3.58 -3.51 15.48
C HIS A 128 -3.58 -4.94 14.92
N ARG A 129 -2.41 -5.58 14.84
CA ARG A 129 -2.27 -6.99 14.42
C ARG A 129 -3.03 -7.90 15.37
N ARG A 130 -3.80 -8.83 14.81
CA ARG A 130 -4.52 -9.86 15.59
C ARG A 130 -3.58 -10.99 16.01
N PRO A 131 -3.94 -11.81 17.01
CA PRO A 131 -3.13 -12.96 17.41
C PRO A 131 -2.85 -13.97 16.29
N SER A 132 -3.73 -14.04 15.27
CA SER A 132 -3.54 -14.81 14.04
C SER A 132 -2.51 -14.22 13.07
N GLY A 133 -1.93 -13.06 13.37
CA GLY A 133 -1.10 -12.29 12.45
C GLY A 133 -1.89 -11.45 11.45
N MET A 134 -3.20 -11.66 11.31
CA MET A 134 -4.05 -10.92 10.37
C MET A 134 -4.44 -9.51 10.87
N PHE A 135 -5.09 -8.75 10.01
CA PHE A 135 -5.78 -7.51 10.35
C PHE A 135 -7.29 -7.64 10.22
N SER A 136 -8.04 -6.91 11.04
CA SER A 136 -9.50 -6.77 10.90
C SER A 136 -9.84 -5.89 9.68
N GLN A 137 -10.97 -6.14 9.02
CA GLN A 137 -11.51 -5.34 7.91
C GLN A 137 -11.57 -3.84 8.27
N LEU A 138 -11.95 -3.52 9.51
CA LEU A 138 -11.71 -2.21 10.11
C LEU A 138 -10.69 -2.40 11.24
N LEU A 139 -9.51 -1.77 11.10
CA LEU A 139 -8.35 -2.04 11.96
C LEU A 139 -8.61 -1.77 13.44
N ASP A 140 -9.34 -0.70 13.72
CA ASP A 140 -9.70 -0.21 15.05
C ASP A 140 -11.02 -0.78 15.59
N LEU A 141 -11.69 -1.65 14.83
CA LEU A 141 -12.92 -2.32 15.24
C LEU A 141 -12.72 -3.85 15.28
N PRO A 142 -12.08 -4.36 16.35
CA PRO A 142 -11.90 -5.81 16.53
C PRO A 142 -13.27 -6.50 16.65
N GLY A 143 -13.50 -7.48 15.78
CA GLY A 143 -14.80 -8.18 15.66
C GLY A 143 -15.36 -8.16 14.24
N THR A 144 -14.87 -7.25 13.39
CA THR A 144 -15.01 -7.41 11.93
C THR A 144 -14.15 -8.60 11.46
N TYR A 145 -14.48 -9.18 10.30
CA TYR A 145 -13.72 -10.30 9.77
C TYR A 145 -12.27 -9.91 9.51
N GLN A 146 -11.37 -10.89 9.57
CA GLN A 146 -9.95 -10.66 9.29
C GLN A 146 -9.72 -10.72 7.79
N GLU A 147 -8.92 -9.82 7.22
CA GLU A 147 -8.93 -9.57 5.77
C GLU A 147 -7.54 -9.82 5.16
N LEU A 148 -7.47 -10.73 4.18
CA LEU A 148 -6.21 -11.23 3.61
C LEU A 148 -5.46 -10.18 2.77
N THR A 149 -6.15 -9.37 1.97
CA THR A 149 -5.44 -8.45 1.06
C THR A 149 -4.62 -7.42 1.82
N SER A 150 -5.13 -6.90 2.93
CA SER A 150 -4.41 -5.99 3.83
C SER A 150 -3.11 -6.60 4.37
N VAL A 151 -3.16 -7.88 4.77
CA VAL A 151 -1.98 -8.64 5.25
C VAL A 151 -0.93 -8.75 4.17
N CYS A 152 -1.31 -9.16 2.95
CA CYS A 152 -0.39 -9.28 1.83
C CYS A 152 0.25 -7.95 1.44
N MET A 153 -0.53 -6.87 1.41
CA MET A 153 -0.08 -5.54 1.01
C MET A 153 0.89 -4.93 2.04
N VAL A 154 0.57 -5.04 3.34
CA VAL A 154 1.46 -4.60 4.42
C VAL A 154 2.71 -5.47 4.45
N GLY A 155 2.56 -6.79 4.32
CA GLY A 155 3.67 -7.73 4.28
C GLY A 155 4.67 -7.40 3.17
N TYR A 156 4.18 -7.10 1.98
CA TYR A 156 5.01 -6.64 0.86
C TYR A 156 5.77 -5.36 1.20
N ALA A 157 5.10 -4.35 1.75
CA ALA A 157 5.72 -3.07 2.08
C ALA A 157 6.84 -3.24 3.12
N VAL A 158 6.61 -4.05 4.17
CA VAL A 158 7.61 -4.35 5.20
C VAL A 158 8.77 -5.17 4.62
N ALA A 159 8.48 -6.22 3.86
CA ALA A 159 9.50 -7.06 3.24
C ALA A 159 10.43 -6.22 2.33
N ARG A 160 9.83 -5.33 1.53
CA ARG A 160 10.57 -4.42 0.69
C ARG A 160 11.43 -3.45 1.50
N GLY A 161 10.88 -2.86 2.54
CA GLY A 161 11.63 -1.89 3.33
C GLY A 161 12.82 -2.49 4.07
N LEU A 162 12.69 -3.73 4.56
CA LEU A 162 13.81 -4.49 5.10
C LEU A 162 14.87 -4.77 4.01
N ARG A 163 14.42 -5.22 2.84
CA ARG A 163 15.30 -5.57 1.71
C ARG A 163 16.07 -4.39 1.16
N MET A 164 15.45 -3.22 1.12
CA MET A 164 16.03 -1.99 0.59
C MET A 164 16.71 -1.13 1.66
N GLY A 165 16.66 -1.54 2.94
CA GLY A 165 17.42 -0.94 4.03
C GLY A 165 16.84 0.34 4.62
N TRP A 166 15.61 0.73 4.30
CA TRP A 166 14.93 1.87 4.94
C TRP A 166 14.02 1.47 6.12
N LEU A 167 13.84 0.16 6.36
CA LEU A 167 13.32 -0.37 7.63
C LEU A 167 14.41 -1.15 8.34
N GLU A 168 14.39 -1.07 9.66
CA GLU A 168 15.36 -1.75 10.53
C GLU A 168 14.93 -3.20 10.82
N GLU A 169 15.88 -4.03 11.23
CA GLU A 169 15.69 -5.47 11.45
C GLU A 169 14.61 -5.81 12.51
N SER A 170 14.23 -4.86 13.36
CA SER A 170 13.14 -5.01 14.34
C SER A 170 11.79 -5.36 13.70
N TYR A 171 11.59 -5.02 12.41
CA TYR A 171 10.37 -5.37 11.67
C TYR A 171 10.35 -6.82 11.16
N ARG A 172 11.43 -7.61 11.34
CA ARG A 172 11.50 -8.99 10.83
C ARG A 172 10.41 -9.88 11.41
N GLU A 173 10.24 -9.87 12.73
CA GLU A 173 9.19 -10.70 13.38
C GLU A 173 7.79 -10.32 12.89
N PHE A 174 7.59 -9.03 12.61
CA PHE A 174 6.32 -8.56 12.07
C PHE A 174 6.05 -9.14 10.68
N VAL A 175 6.99 -9.03 9.73
CA VAL A 175 6.77 -9.58 8.38
C VAL A 175 6.66 -11.10 8.36
N GLU A 176 7.41 -11.81 9.20
CA GLU A 176 7.30 -13.27 9.35
C GLU A 176 5.92 -13.69 9.85
N SER A 177 5.34 -12.92 10.78
CA SER A 177 3.97 -13.18 11.23
C SER A 177 2.93 -12.96 10.14
N LEU A 178 3.11 -11.95 9.29
CA LEU A 178 2.21 -11.66 8.17
C LEU A 178 2.34 -12.76 7.10
N TRP A 179 3.56 -13.26 6.88
CA TRP A 179 3.83 -14.38 5.98
C TRP A 179 3.11 -15.66 6.42
N ASN A 180 3.20 -16.00 7.71
CA ASN A 180 2.50 -17.16 8.26
C ASN A 180 0.97 -16.99 8.14
N ALA A 181 0.45 -15.82 8.52
CA ALA A 181 -0.97 -15.53 8.45
C ALA A 181 -1.51 -15.60 7.00
N ALA A 182 -0.78 -15.05 6.03
CA ALA A 182 -1.16 -15.11 4.62
C ALA A 182 -1.13 -16.55 4.08
N SER A 183 -0.11 -17.33 4.46
CA SER A 183 0.05 -18.72 4.01
C SER A 183 -1.10 -19.62 4.49
N GLU A 184 -1.63 -19.38 5.70
CA GLU A 184 -2.80 -20.09 6.23
C GLU A 184 -4.11 -19.78 5.49
N ARG A 185 -4.14 -18.75 4.63
CA ARG A 185 -5.32 -18.31 3.87
C ARG A 185 -5.26 -18.63 2.39
N ILE A 186 -4.28 -19.44 1.98
CA ILE A 186 -4.15 -19.94 0.62
C ILE A 186 -4.35 -21.46 0.66
N GLY A 187 -5.44 -21.92 0.05
CA GLY A 187 -5.79 -23.33 -0.07
C GLY A 187 -4.91 -24.08 -1.09
N PRO A 188 -4.92 -25.42 -1.05
CA PRO A 188 -4.08 -26.25 -1.93
C PRO A 188 -4.37 -26.07 -3.42
N ASP A 189 -5.61 -25.69 -3.78
CA ASP A 189 -6.03 -25.44 -5.16
C ASP A 189 -5.94 -23.95 -5.55
N SER A 190 -5.09 -23.19 -4.85
CA SER A 190 -4.90 -21.73 -5.04
C SER A 190 -6.16 -20.90 -4.75
N GLU A 191 -7.08 -21.45 -3.97
CA GLU A 191 -8.24 -20.72 -3.47
C GLU A 191 -7.82 -19.81 -2.32
N VAL A 192 -8.31 -18.58 -2.32
CA VAL A 192 -8.05 -17.63 -1.23
C VAL A 192 -9.20 -17.64 -0.23
N VAL A 193 -8.90 -17.27 1.00
CA VAL A 193 -9.85 -17.13 2.09
C VAL A 193 -9.75 -15.69 2.62
N ASP A 194 -10.90 -15.05 2.81
CA ASP A 194 -11.03 -13.72 3.39
C ASP A 194 -10.47 -12.54 2.57
N GLY A 195 -10.59 -12.59 1.23
CA GLY A 195 -10.27 -11.43 0.39
C GLY A 195 -11.42 -10.44 0.34
N CYS A 196 -11.32 -9.24 0.91
CA CYS A 196 -12.44 -8.28 0.88
C CYS A 196 -12.79 -7.89 -0.57
N THR A 197 -14.05 -7.93 -0.97
CA THR A 197 -14.51 -7.56 -2.33
C THR A 197 -14.23 -6.10 -2.70
N GLY A 198 -14.34 -5.71 -3.98
CA GLY A 198 -14.14 -4.32 -4.42
C GLY A 198 -14.95 -3.32 -3.59
N THR A 199 -14.31 -2.29 -3.03
CA THR A 199 -14.91 -1.42 -2.00
C THR A 199 -14.49 0.01 -2.28
N GLY A 200 -15.46 0.91 -2.42
CA GLY A 200 -15.21 2.34 -2.63
C GLY A 200 -15.28 3.13 -1.33
N ALA A 201 -14.96 4.43 -1.40
CA ALA A 201 -15.04 5.33 -0.25
C ALA A 201 -16.50 5.76 0.01
N VAL A 202 -17.09 5.25 1.08
CA VAL A 202 -18.43 5.61 1.57
C VAL A 202 -18.33 6.01 3.03
N ASN A 203 -18.95 7.13 3.43
CA ASN A 203 -19.01 7.55 4.83
C ASN A 203 -20.16 6.83 5.58
N ASP A 204 -20.09 5.50 5.63
CA ASP A 204 -20.95 4.64 6.43
C ASP A 204 -20.10 3.46 6.99
N GLN A 205 -20.04 3.30 8.31
CA GLN A 205 -19.25 2.24 8.93
C GLN A 205 -19.81 0.87 8.58
N ARG A 206 -21.15 0.76 8.49
CA ARG A 206 -21.84 -0.50 8.20
C ARG A 206 -21.50 -0.98 6.79
N PHE A 207 -21.33 -0.06 5.85
CA PHE A 207 -20.87 -0.37 4.50
C PHE A 207 -19.55 -1.17 4.49
N TYR A 208 -18.57 -0.84 5.34
CA TYR A 208 -17.31 -1.60 5.43
C TYR A 208 -17.46 -2.96 6.10
N ILE A 209 -18.27 -2.99 7.17
CA ILE A 209 -18.56 -4.22 7.94
C ILE A 209 -19.24 -5.26 7.05
N ASP A 210 -20.14 -4.82 6.18
CA ASP A 210 -20.96 -5.68 5.33
C ASP A 210 -20.30 -6.04 3.99
N ARG A 211 -19.06 -5.58 3.72
CA ARG A 211 -18.34 -6.00 2.51
C ARG A 211 -18.07 -7.50 2.57
N ALA A 212 -18.41 -8.20 1.50
CA ALA A 212 -18.13 -9.62 1.38
C ALA A 212 -16.63 -9.91 1.55
N ALA A 213 -16.35 -10.92 2.38
CA ALA A 213 -15.09 -11.63 2.40
C ALA A 213 -15.19 -12.71 1.31
N GLU A 214 -14.41 -12.58 0.24
CA GLU A 214 -14.42 -13.50 -0.90
C GLU A 214 -13.66 -14.77 -0.55
N TYR A 215 -14.19 -15.90 -1.05
CA TYR A 215 -13.62 -17.23 -0.90
C TYR A 215 -13.57 -17.92 -2.26
N GLY A 216 -12.51 -18.68 -2.51
CA GLY A 216 -12.31 -19.39 -3.77
C GLY A 216 -11.31 -18.69 -4.69
N ARG A 217 -11.50 -18.80 -6.01
CA ARG A 217 -10.62 -18.15 -6.99
C ARG A 217 -10.93 -16.67 -7.10
N ASP A 218 -10.00 -15.83 -6.62
CA ASP A 218 -10.03 -14.38 -6.79
C ASP A 218 -8.66 -13.89 -7.28
N ASP A 219 -8.57 -13.52 -8.57
CA ASP A 219 -7.31 -13.11 -9.19
C ASP A 219 -6.67 -11.93 -8.49
N ARG A 220 -7.46 -11.01 -7.94
CA ARG A 220 -6.95 -9.81 -7.26
C ARG A 220 -6.25 -10.17 -5.96
N THR A 221 -6.91 -10.93 -5.08
CA THR A 221 -6.32 -11.36 -3.81
C THR A 221 -5.13 -12.30 -4.07
N GLY A 222 -5.26 -13.22 -5.03
CA GLY A 222 -4.17 -14.10 -5.45
C GLY A 222 -2.95 -13.33 -5.96
N ASN A 223 -3.13 -12.27 -6.74
CA ASN A 223 -2.04 -11.42 -7.23
C ASN A 223 -1.32 -10.69 -6.08
N LEU A 224 -2.06 -10.20 -5.07
CA LEU A 224 -1.46 -9.55 -3.90
C LEU A 224 -0.67 -10.55 -3.05
N ALA A 225 -1.20 -11.76 -2.86
CA ALA A 225 -0.48 -12.84 -2.19
C ALA A 225 0.80 -13.23 -2.95
N LEU A 226 0.73 -13.33 -4.28
CA LEU A 226 1.89 -13.63 -5.11
C LEU A 226 2.93 -12.50 -5.06
N TRP A 227 2.52 -11.23 -5.06
CA TRP A 227 3.43 -10.10 -4.89
C TRP A 227 4.17 -10.17 -3.56
N PHE A 228 3.45 -10.45 -2.48
CA PHE A 228 4.07 -10.61 -1.16
C PHE A 228 5.06 -11.80 -1.15
N ALA A 229 4.69 -12.94 -1.71
CA ALA A 229 5.57 -14.11 -1.81
C ALA A 229 6.86 -13.84 -2.60
N VAL A 230 6.75 -13.12 -3.73
CA VAL A 230 7.92 -12.74 -4.54
C VAL A 230 8.83 -11.78 -3.76
N GLU A 231 8.26 -10.82 -3.03
CA GLU A 231 9.07 -9.87 -2.25
C GLU A 231 9.74 -10.57 -1.05
N MET A 232 9.07 -11.53 -0.40
CA MET A 232 9.66 -12.37 0.65
C MET A 232 10.83 -13.21 0.13
N GLU A 233 10.70 -13.79 -1.07
CA GLU A 233 11.80 -14.54 -1.69
C GLU A 233 12.98 -13.63 -2.08
N ARG A 234 12.71 -12.39 -2.49
CA ARG A 234 13.78 -11.41 -2.73
C ARG A 234 14.46 -11.00 -1.43
N LEU A 235 13.70 -10.80 -0.36
CA LEU A 235 14.24 -10.50 0.96
C LEU A 235 15.11 -11.64 1.48
N SER A 236 14.68 -12.90 1.34
CA SER A 236 15.44 -14.07 1.79
C SER A 236 16.79 -14.22 1.06
N ARG A 237 16.82 -13.84 -0.22
CA ARG A 237 18.02 -13.86 -1.07
C ARG A 237 18.88 -12.60 -1.00
N GLY A 238 18.34 -11.50 -0.48
CA GLY A 238 19.00 -10.19 -0.47
C GLY A 238 19.18 -9.58 -1.87
N VAL A 239 18.18 -9.71 -2.76
CA VAL A 239 18.23 -9.26 -4.18
C VAL A 239 17.20 -8.22 -4.56
#